data_AF-A0A161R530-F1
#
_entry.id   AF-A0A161R530-F1
#
_cell.length_a   1.000
_cell.length_b   1.000
_cell.length_c   1.000
_cell.angle_alpha   90.00
_cell.angle_beta   90.00
_cell.angle_gamma   90.00
#
_symmetry.space_group_name_H-M   'P 1'
#
loop_
_entity.id
_entity.type
_entity.pdbx_description
1 polymer ?
#
loop_
_entity_poly.entity_id
_entity_poly.type
_entity_poly.pdbx_seq_one_letter_code
_entity_poly.pdbx_strand_id
1 'polypeptide(L)'
;MKSHPRNARIKGAPFLPSRFIFGDAVDDSGIEPSEYLIHTEYPAFVARLIGNDDTPFPGREAEGDAFASAVLYDDEENITVYVCSEGWRLFDFNFWDEVPTAAELQKVCDAAMDAYRRLNEAYASREAGVKLREFREGPSEPLPPRERADRIADLAGKSREALASPVHAMQLSATVQMALSGGDPAVFTEAQLALLAEPAARDLLIGTARDCIAFPEVLRKDGSLASFELWALPFAFSRAQGGVWWHFPLLERIEAPLADALDVPQNAVLWVSPTLFTLEMLNERACQNLSQLATVMDAGCDFAPYNPEASRATFEAARQAADPQLVLAWIPFIVERGALPLDKAKRLGRKALDAVMPLVQEAIGAEMEYGEAELFAPLPWWEALSAGTRAWNRKRLGVTVALVAASAGGLAGLEAVAQYQPEHYAYQVLIKASGKDEVLAHAPWALVPDVAPDKEAAWEDLAQCLKEAGIPLSEQSSRLH
;
A
#
# COMPACT_ATOMS: atom_id res chain seq x y z
N MET A 1 34.30 9.30 20.56
CA MET A 1 33.02 8.59 20.35
C MET A 1 31.94 9.64 20.21
N LYS A 2 31.15 9.63 19.13
CA LYS A 2 29.99 10.53 18.99
C LYS A 2 28.81 9.90 19.72
N SER A 3 28.12 10.68 20.54
CA SER A 3 26.92 10.22 21.24
C SER A 3 25.80 9.91 20.24
N HIS A 4 25.12 8.79 20.43
CA HIS A 4 23.84 8.53 19.77
C HIS A 4 22.77 9.44 20.39
N PRO A 5 21.98 10.18 19.60
CA PRO A 5 20.87 10.95 20.13
C PRO A 5 19.60 10.11 19.99
N ARG A 6 18.99 9.58 21.06
CA ARG A 6 17.69 8.88 20.94
C ARG A 6 16.88 8.76 22.24
N ASN A 7 16.47 9.91 22.78
CA ASN A 7 15.24 9.99 23.58
C ASN A 7 14.19 10.78 22.81
N ALA A 8 13.44 10.09 21.94
CA ALA A 8 12.18 10.61 21.39
C ALA A 8 11.19 9.45 21.30
N ARG A 9 10.22 9.48 22.23
CA ARG A 9 9.04 8.62 22.27
C ARG A 9 8.41 8.51 20.88
N ILE A 10 8.21 7.30 20.39
CA ILE A 10 7.31 7.05 19.24
C ILE A 10 5.89 7.36 19.73
N LYS A 11 5.29 8.41 19.20
CA LYS A 11 3.97 8.90 19.61
C LYS A 11 2.91 8.04 18.91
N GLY A 12 2.13 7.24 19.64
CA GLY A 12 0.91 6.60 19.10
C GLY A 12 0.74 5.07 19.28
N ALA A 13 1.64 4.34 19.94
CA ALA A 13 1.42 2.92 20.23
C ALA A 13 0.48 2.73 21.44
N PRO A 14 -0.67 2.04 21.32
CA PRO A 14 -1.63 1.91 22.42
C PRO A 14 -1.46 0.56 23.13
N PHE A 15 -0.42 0.32 23.92
CA PHE A 15 -0.36 -0.90 24.74
C PHE A 15 0.31 -0.67 26.11
N LEU A 16 -0.12 -1.52 27.06
CA LEU A 16 0.34 -1.69 28.46
C LEU A 16 1.87 -1.51 28.62
N PRO A 17 2.39 -1.15 29.82
CA PRO A 17 3.84 -1.00 30.01
C PRO A 17 4.57 -2.22 29.45
N SER A 18 5.50 -1.98 28.51
CA SER A 18 6.24 -3.04 27.82
C SER A 18 6.81 -4.03 28.83
N ARG A 19 6.70 -5.32 28.51
CA ARG A 19 7.28 -6.42 29.31
C ARG A 19 8.80 -6.23 29.52
N PHE A 20 9.48 -5.68 28.51
CA PHE A 20 10.91 -5.33 28.55
C PHE A 20 11.10 -3.85 28.26
N ILE A 21 11.87 -3.17 29.10
CA ILE A 21 12.24 -1.75 28.93
C ILE A 21 13.76 -1.67 28.93
N PHE A 22 14.32 -1.13 27.85
CA PHE A 22 15.76 -0.87 27.71
C PHE A 22 16.01 0.63 27.89
N GLY A 23 17.06 1.00 28.61
CA GLY A 23 17.37 2.40 28.83
C GLY A 23 18.82 2.66 29.23
N ASP A 24 19.28 3.86 28.91
CA ASP A 24 20.58 4.37 29.30
C ASP A 24 20.49 5.15 30.61
N ALA A 25 21.57 5.12 31.40
CA ALA A 25 21.77 6.05 32.51
C ALA A 25 22.75 7.16 32.10
N VAL A 26 22.50 8.36 32.63
CA VAL A 26 23.38 9.52 32.46
C VAL A 26 23.77 10.01 33.84
N ASP A 27 25.08 10.12 34.08
CA ASP A 27 25.66 10.70 35.28
C ASP A 27 26.41 12.02 34.97
N ASP A 28 27.06 12.59 35.98
CA ASP A 28 27.84 13.83 35.83
C ASP A 28 29.05 13.66 34.88
N SER A 29 29.43 12.42 34.55
CA SER A 29 30.54 12.04 33.65
C SER A 29 30.08 11.71 32.22
N GLY A 30 28.78 11.54 31.99
CA GLY A 30 28.19 11.27 30.68
C GLY A 30 27.23 10.07 30.67
N ILE A 31 27.05 9.46 29.50
CA ILE A 31 26.27 8.22 29.38
C ILE A 31 27.09 7.08 29.96
N GLU A 32 26.50 6.27 30.84
CA GLU A 32 27.15 5.09 31.39
C GLU A 32 27.51 4.08 30.28
N PRO A 33 28.60 3.31 30.45
CA PRO A 33 29.00 2.30 29.46
C PRO A 33 28.05 1.09 29.42
N SER A 34 27.17 0.94 30.41
CA SER A 34 26.17 -0.11 30.50
C SER A 34 24.77 0.43 30.27
N GLU A 35 23.98 -0.32 29.51
CA GLU A 35 22.55 -0.12 29.41
C GLU A 35 21.83 -0.84 30.56
N TYR A 36 20.54 -0.57 30.73
CA TYR A 36 19.70 -1.18 31.75
C TYR A 36 18.51 -1.89 31.09
N LEU A 37 18.21 -3.08 31.59
CA LEU A 37 17.01 -3.86 31.26
C LEU A 37 16.10 -3.91 32.48
N ILE A 38 14.84 -3.52 32.30
CA ILE A 38 13.75 -3.71 33.26
C ILE A 38 12.79 -4.75 32.71
N HIS A 39 12.58 -5.84 33.44
CA HIS A 39 11.51 -6.80 33.19
C HIS A 39 10.36 -6.56 34.16
N THR A 40 9.18 -6.25 33.63
CA THR A 40 8.02 -5.77 34.42
C THR A 40 7.05 -6.88 34.84
N GLU A 41 7.27 -8.11 34.37
CA GLU A 41 6.49 -9.30 34.73
C GLU A 41 7.31 -10.23 35.64
N TYR A 42 6.67 -11.24 36.24
CA TYR A 42 7.37 -12.22 37.07
C TYR A 42 8.37 -13.07 36.24
N PRO A 43 9.62 -13.26 36.68
CA PRO A 43 10.28 -12.59 37.81
C PRO A 43 10.62 -11.14 37.47
N ALA A 44 10.15 -10.18 38.28
CA ALA A 44 10.37 -8.76 38.01
C ALA A 44 11.77 -8.36 38.47
N PHE A 45 12.55 -7.75 37.57
CA PHE A 45 13.94 -7.39 37.87
C PHE A 45 14.42 -6.17 37.09
N VAL A 46 15.51 -5.60 37.59
CA VAL A 46 16.39 -4.69 36.86
C VAL A 46 17.78 -5.31 36.78
N ALA A 47 18.39 -5.26 35.61
CA ALA A 47 19.75 -5.73 35.37
C ALA A 47 20.49 -4.75 34.46
N ARG A 48 21.82 -4.79 34.52
CA ARG A 48 22.71 -4.10 33.57
C ARG A 48 22.93 -4.96 32.34
N LEU A 49 23.09 -4.32 31.19
CA LEU A 49 23.33 -4.89 29.88
C LEU A 49 24.61 -4.29 29.28
N ILE A 50 25.48 -5.16 28.80
CA ILE A 50 26.63 -4.77 27.98
C ILE A 50 26.72 -5.65 26.72
N GLY A 51 27.27 -5.07 25.65
CA GLY A 51 27.64 -5.81 24.44
C GLY A 51 29.14 -6.08 24.35
N ASN A 52 29.54 -6.83 23.30
CA ASN A 52 30.91 -7.30 23.07
C ASN A 52 31.50 -8.14 24.22
N ASP A 53 30.64 -8.84 24.96
CA ASP A 53 31.08 -9.72 26.03
C ASP A 53 31.61 -11.05 25.47
N ASP A 54 32.74 -11.51 26.00
CA ASP A 54 33.40 -12.74 25.55
C ASP A 54 33.44 -13.87 26.59
N THR A 55 32.60 -13.79 27.63
CA THR A 55 32.58 -14.75 28.74
C THR A 55 32.34 -16.20 28.25
N PRO A 56 33.24 -17.16 28.57
CA PRO A 56 33.07 -18.55 28.18
C PRO A 56 31.84 -19.23 28.82
N PHE A 57 31.07 -19.99 28.05
CA PHE A 57 29.98 -20.84 28.56
C PHE A 57 29.77 -22.10 27.70
N PRO A 58 29.17 -23.18 28.25
CA PRO A 58 28.88 -24.39 27.48
C PRO A 58 27.95 -24.13 26.30
N GLY A 59 28.41 -24.40 25.07
CA GLY A 59 27.64 -24.19 23.85
C GLY A 59 27.97 -22.91 23.08
N ARG A 60 28.87 -22.06 23.60
CA ARG A 60 29.29 -20.81 22.93
C ARG A 60 29.99 -21.02 21.59
N GLU A 61 30.76 -22.10 21.46
CA GLU A 61 31.50 -22.46 20.24
C GLU A 61 30.80 -23.57 19.44
N ALA A 62 29.51 -23.83 19.67
CA ALA A 62 28.80 -24.86 18.92
C ALA A 62 28.80 -24.53 17.42
N GLU A 63 29.14 -25.52 16.57
CA GLU A 63 29.14 -25.34 15.11
C GLU A 63 27.72 -25.10 14.57
N GLY A 64 27.51 -23.96 13.89
CA GLY A 64 26.25 -23.52 13.28
C GLY A 64 25.71 -22.22 13.90
N ASP A 65 24.94 -21.44 13.14
CA ASP A 65 24.34 -20.15 13.58
C ASP A 65 23.25 -20.29 14.67
N ALA A 66 23.29 -21.34 15.48
CA ALA A 66 22.29 -21.59 16.51
C ALA A 66 22.52 -20.69 17.74
N PHE A 67 21.50 -19.93 18.13
CA PHE A 67 21.52 -19.11 19.35
C PHE A 67 21.72 -20.00 20.60
N ALA A 68 22.70 -19.64 21.43
CA ALA A 68 22.97 -20.33 22.69
C ALA A 68 23.16 -19.31 23.83
N SER A 69 22.76 -19.69 25.03
CA SER A 69 22.88 -18.85 26.22
C SER A 69 23.13 -19.68 27.48
N ALA A 70 23.55 -19.02 28.56
CA ALA A 70 23.68 -19.62 29.88
C ALA A 70 23.51 -18.56 30.99
N VAL A 71 23.00 -19.00 32.14
CA VAL A 71 23.09 -18.25 33.40
C VAL A 71 24.23 -18.86 34.22
N LEU A 72 25.20 -18.03 34.58
CA LEU A 72 26.40 -18.39 35.31
C LEU A 72 26.45 -17.65 36.64
N TYR A 73 27.27 -18.15 37.56
CA TYR A 73 27.61 -17.48 38.79
C TYR A 73 29.09 -17.10 38.74
N ASP A 74 29.37 -15.82 38.93
CA ASP A 74 30.72 -15.27 39.03
C ASP A 74 31.14 -15.31 40.50
N ASP A 75 32.04 -16.24 40.83
CA ASP A 75 32.53 -16.43 42.20
C ASP A 75 33.42 -15.28 42.69
N GLU A 76 34.08 -14.55 41.78
CA GLU A 76 35.01 -13.46 42.15
C GLU A 76 34.23 -12.20 42.54
N GLU A 77 33.22 -11.87 41.75
CA GLU A 77 32.37 -10.70 41.97
C GLU A 77 31.11 -11.03 42.80
N ASN A 78 30.88 -12.31 43.09
CA ASN A 78 29.72 -12.81 43.85
C ASN A 78 28.38 -12.36 43.23
N ILE A 79 28.27 -12.47 41.90
CA ILE A 79 27.10 -12.05 41.12
C ILE A 79 26.60 -13.16 40.18
N THR A 80 25.31 -13.12 39.86
CA THR A 80 24.73 -13.92 38.78
C THR A 80 24.83 -13.17 37.47
N VAL A 81 25.23 -13.85 36.40
CA VAL A 81 25.34 -13.27 35.06
C VAL A 81 24.60 -14.14 34.04
N TYR A 82 24.01 -13.51 33.05
CA TYR A 82 23.51 -14.19 31.85
C TYR A 82 24.40 -13.80 30.67
N VAL A 83 24.72 -14.76 29.82
CA VAL A 83 25.59 -14.60 28.64
C VAL A 83 25.00 -15.33 27.45
N CYS A 84 25.20 -14.80 26.24
CA CYS A 84 24.78 -15.46 24.99
C CYS A 84 25.84 -15.44 23.89
N SER A 85 25.61 -16.24 22.85
CA SER A 85 26.48 -16.37 21.68
C SER A 85 26.58 -15.10 20.82
N GLU A 86 25.67 -14.15 21.01
CA GLU A 86 25.66 -12.85 20.31
C GLU A 86 26.50 -11.78 21.01
N GLY A 87 27.17 -12.13 22.12
CA GLY A 87 28.08 -11.24 22.83
C GLY A 87 27.37 -10.22 23.72
N TRP A 88 26.15 -10.52 24.18
CA TRP A 88 25.50 -9.74 25.23
C TRP A 88 25.65 -10.41 26.60
N ARG A 89 25.82 -9.57 27.62
CA ARG A 89 25.85 -9.97 29.02
C ARG A 89 24.86 -9.15 29.84
N LEU A 90 24.06 -9.85 30.65
CA LEU A 90 23.23 -9.25 31.69
C LEU A 90 23.82 -9.57 33.07
N PHE A 91 23.89 -8.60 33.95
CA PHE A 91 24.49 -8.74 35.29
C PHE A 91 23.88 -7.74 36.28
N ASP A 92 24.28 -7.79 37.55
CA ASP A 92 23.71 -6.97 38.62
C ASP A 92 22.18 -7.09 38.73
N PHE A 93 21.67 -8.33 38.66
CA PHE A 93 20.24 -8.60 38.80
C PHE A 93 19.76 -8.19 40.19
N ASN A 94 18.82 -7.26 40.20
CA ASN A 94 18.05 -6.91 41.38
C ASN A 94 16.64 -7.47 41.18
N PHE A 95 16.16 -8.33 42.07
CA PHE A 95 14.81 -8.91 42.00
C PHE A 95 13.86 -8.20 42.96
N TRP A 96 12.65 -7.94 42.49
CA TRP A 96 11.62 -7.25 43.28
C TRP A 96 10.86 -8.25 44.17
N ASP A 97 10.73 -9.48 43.69
CA ASP A 97 10.04 -10.60 44.34
C ASP A 97 11.02 -11.77 44.58
N GLU A 98 10.51 -13.01 44.58
CA GLU A 98 11.31 -14.22 44.75
C GLU A 98 12.36 -14.39 43.65
N VAL A 99 13.56 -14.83 44.03
CA VAL A 99 14.66 -15.10 43.10
C VAL A 99 14.29 -16.31 42.23
N PRO A 100 14.23 -16.15 40.90
CA PRO A 100 13.86 -17.24 40.00
C PRO A 100 14.95 -18.32 39.93
N THR A 101 14.58 -19.49 39.43
CA THR A 101 15.59 -20.50 39.08
C THR A 101 16.44 -20.04 37.90
N ALA A 102 17.67 -20.57 37.77
CA ALA A 102 18.57 -20.23 36.66
C ALA A 102 17.92 -20.49 35.28
N ALA A 103 17.12 -21.57 35.16
CA ALA A 103 16.43 -21.90 33.92
C ALA A 103 15.30 -20.91 33.58
N GLU A 104 14.55 -20.45 34.59
CA GLU A 104 13.51 -19.43 34.39
C GLU A 104 14.11 -18.09 34.03
N LEU A 105 15.19 -17.69 34.72
CA LEU A 105 15.91 -16.46 34.42
C LEU A 105 16.48 -16.50 33.00
N GLN A 106 17.12 -17.61 32.61
CA GLN A 106 17.66 -17.81 31.27
C GLN A 106 16.60 -17.61 30.19
N LYS A 107 15.43 -18.25 30.34
CA LYS A 107 14.33 -18.13 29.37
C LYS A 107 13.82 -16.70 29.23
N VAL A 108 13.78 -15.94 30.32
CA VAL A 108 13.35 -14.53 30.30
C VAL A 108 14.42 -13.66 29.65
N CYS A 109 15.70 -13.89 29.95
CA CYS A 109 16.82 -13.20 29.33
C CYS A 109 16.91 -13.49 27.82
N ASP A 110 16.69 -14.73 27.37
CA ASP A 110 16.63 -15.08 25.94
C ASP A 110 15.56 -14.26 25.22
N ALA A 111 14.35 -14.18 25.80
CA ALA A 111 13.26 -13.40 25.25
C ALA A 111 13.55 -11.88 25.26
N ALA A 112 14.24 -11.39 26.29
CA ALA A 112 14.68 -9.99 26.34
C ALA A 112 15.71 -9.71 25.23
N MET A 113 16.66 -10.60 25.00
CA MET A 113 17.69 -10.43 23.98
C MET A 113 17.14 -10.51 22.55
N ASP A 114 16.14 -11.36 22.28
CA ASP A 114 15.40 -11.34 21.00
C ASP A 114 14.68 -9.98 20.80
N ALA A 115 14.05 -9.43 21.85
CA ALA A 115 13.43 -8.12 21.79
C ALA A 115 14.46 -6.99 21.56
N TYR A 116 15.62 -7.07 22.22
CA TYR A 116 16.73 -6.13 22.07
C TYR A 116 17.34 -6.17 20.66
N ARG A 117 17.51 -7.37 20.08
CA ARG A 117 17.98 -7.55 18.70
C ARG A 117 17.08 -6.84 17.70
N ARG A 118 15.77 -7.09 17.78
CA ARG A 118 14.77 -6.47 16.89
C ARG A 118 14.75 -4.94 17.03
N LEU A 119 14.95 -4.44 18.25
CA LEU A 119 15.06 -3.00 18.51
C LEU A 119 16.31 -2.41 17.83
N ASN A 120 17.46 -3.08 17.95
CA ASN A 120 18.70 -2.68 17.30
C ASN A 120 18.62 -2.76 15.77
N GLU A 121 17.99 -3.79 15.22
CA GLU A 121 17.72 -3.92 13.79
C GLU A 121 16.83 -2.78 13.29
N ALA A 122 15.78 -2.43 14.03
CA ALA A 122 14.91 -1.29 13.71
C ALA A 122 15.69 0.05 13.76
N TYR A 123 16.57 0.22 14.73
CA TYR A 123 17.41 1.42 14.84
C TYR A 123 18.48 1.51 13.76
N ALA A 124 19.14 0.40 13.43
CA ALA A 124 20.11 0.31 12.34
C ALA A 124 19.43 0.59 11.00
N SER A 125 18.24 0.03 10.77
CA SER A 125 17.42 0.33 9.59
C SER A 125 17.04 1.82 9.51
N ARG A 126 16.75 2.45 10.65
CA ARG A 126 16.48 3.89 10.73
C ARG A 126 17.72 4.76 10.48
N GLU A 127 18.91 4.32 10.90
CA GLU A 127 20.18 5.04 10.71
C GLU A 127 20.79 4.86 9.31
N ALA A 128 20.61 3.68 8.71
CA ALA A 128 21.06 3.39 7.35
C ALA A 128 20.32 4.22 6.28
N GLY A 129 19.17 4.79 6.64
CA GLY A 129 18.29 5.49 5.70
C GLY A 129 17.60 4.54 4.74
N VAL A 130 16.65 5.06 3.97
CA VAL A 130 16.00 4.29 2.90
C VAL A 130 17.04 4.01 1.82
N LYS A 131 17.21 2.75 1.43
CA LYS A 131 17.97 2.39 0.24
C LYS A 131 17.22 2.95 -0.97
N LEU A 132 17.71 4.06 -1.53
CA LEU A 132 17.11 4.66 -2.72
C LEU A 132 17.24 3.67 -3.89
N ARG A 133 16.11 3.11 -4.30
CA ARG A 133 16.02 2.26 -5.49
C ARG A 133 16.04 3.15 -6.74
N GLU A 134 16.52 2.59 -7.85
CA GLU A 134 16.45 3.28 -9.13
C GLU A 134 14.98 3.39 -9.56
N PHE A 135 14.58 4.58 -10.02
CA PHE A 135 13.27 4.78 -10.61
C PHE A 135 13.24 4.32 -12.06
N ARG A 136 12.18 3.63 -12.45
CA ARG A 136 11.87 3.36 -13.86
C ARG A 136 10.59 4.08 -14.24
N GLU A 137 10.74 5.05 -15.13
CA GLU A 137 9.61 5.79 -15.69
C GLU A 137 8.77 4.90 -16.62
N GLY A 138 7.45 5.05 -16.54
CA GLY A 138 6.54 4.43 -17.48
C GLY A 138 6.82 4.89 -18.92
N PRO A 139 6.71 4.00 -19.92
CA PRO A 139 6.98 4.36 -21.29
C PRO A 139 5.93 5.38 -21.78
N SER A 140 6.39 6.43 -22.45
CA SER A 140 5.55 7.58 -22.81
C SER A 140 5.75 8.10 -24.22
N GLU A 141 6.70 7.52 -24.97
CA GLU A 141 7.02 7.97 -26.32
C GLU A 141 5.98 7.40 -27.31
N PRO A 142 5.25 8.26 -28.05
CA PRO A 142 4.30 7.80 -29.04
C PRO A 142 4.99 7.12 -30.22
N LEU A 143 4.37 6.06 -30.75
CA LEU A 143 4.83 5.40 -31.97
C LEU A 143 4.67 6.32 -33.19
N PRO A 144 5.51 6.15 -34.22
CA PRO A 144 5.30 6.81 -35.52
C PRO A 144 3.90 6.49 -36.07
N PRO A 145 3.20 7.45 -36.72
CA PRO A 145 1.79 7.29 -37.08
C PRO A 145 1.46 6.02 -37.88
N ARG A 146 2.33 5.63 -38.82
CA ARG A 146 2.15 4.42 -39.62
C ARG A 146 2.27 3.15 -38.78
N GLU A 147 3.30 3.08 -37.94
CA GLU A 147 3.51 1.93 -37.05
C GLU A 147 2.36 1.83 -36.05
N ARG A 148 1.89 2.95 -35.49
CA ARG A 148 0.70 2.97 -34.64
C ARG A 148 -0.51 2.38 -35.35
N ALA A 149 -0.82 2.83 -36.57
CA ALA A 149 -1.95 2.33 -37.34
C ALA A 149 -1.86 0.83 -37.63
N ASP A 150 -0.67 0.34 -37.99
CA ASP A 150 -0.42 -1.08 -38.23
C ASP A 150 -0.63 -1.90 -36.95
N ARG A 151 -0.16 -1.41 -35.79
CA ARG A 151 -0.35 -2.05 -34.48
C ARG A 151 -1.81 -2.07 -34.03
N ILE A 152 -2.55 -0.98 -34.26
CA ILE A 152 -3.99 -0.90 -33.97
C ILE A 152 -4.75 -1.95 -34.80
N ALA A 153 -4.47 -2.02 -36.09
CA ALA A 153 -5.12 -2.95 -37.00
C ALA A 153 -4.78 -4.42 -36.65
N ASP A 154 -3.52 -4.71 -36.34
CA ASP A 154 -3.08 -6.04 -35.91
C ASP A 154 -3.78 -6.47 -34.62
N LEU A 155 -3.81 -5.61 -33.59
CA LEU A 155 -4.43 -5.90 -32.31
C LEU A 155 -5.94 -6.16 -32.45
N ALA A 156 -6.65 -5.31 -33.19
CA ALA A 156 -8.08 -5.50 -33.47
C ALA A 156 -8.34 -6.77 -34.30
N GLY A 157 -7.48 -7.05 -35.29
CA GLY A 157 -7.51 -8.28 -36.09
C GLY A 157 -7.33 -9.54 -35.24
N LYS A 158 -6.34 -9.55 -34.35
CA LYS A 158 -6.06 -10.67 -33.44
C LYS A 158 -7.22 -10.94 -32.49
N SER A 159 -7.94 -9.90 -32.05
CA SER A 159 -9.13 -10.11 -31.24
C SER A 159 -10.24 -10.83 -32.02
N ARG A 160 -10.50 -10.43 -33.27
CA ARG A 160 -11.48 -11.11 -34.13
C ARG A 160 -11.09 -12.57 -34.40
N GLU A 161 -9.81 -12.81 -34.68
CA GLU A 161 -9.27 -14.16 -34.91
C GLU A 161 -9.43 -15.05 -33.68
N ALA A 162 -9.12 -14.53 -32.49
CA ALA A 162 -9.26 -15.25 -31.22
C ALA A 162 -10.72 -15.51 -30.85
N LEU A 163 -11.62 -14.57 -31.16
CA LEU A 163 -13.06 -14.79 -30.98
C LEU A 163 -13.58 -15.89 -31.90
N ALA A 164 -13.10 -15.94 -33.14
CA ALA A 164 -13.49 -16.97 -34.10
C ALA A 164 -12.88 -18.35 -33.77
N SER A 165 -11.67 -18.38 -33.17
CA SER A 165 -10.99 -19.63 -32.81
C SER A 165 -10.11 -19.47 -31.57
N PRO A 166 -10.40 -20.22 -30.48
CA PRO A 166 -9.63 -20.15 -29.23
C PRO A 166 -8.14 -20.45 -29.35
N VAL A 167 -7.70 -21.11 -30.42
CA VAL A 167 -6.26 -21.39 -30.66
C VAL A 167 -5.43 -20.11 -30.82
N HIS A 168 -6.05 -18.99 -31.17
CA HIS A 168 -5.39 -17.69 -31.29
C HIS A 168 -5.37 -16.88 -29.98
N ALA A 169 -5.96 -17.39 -28.88
CA ALA A 169 -6.01 -16.67 -27.61
C ALA A 169 -4.61 -16.30 -27.08
N MET A 170 -3.66 -17.24 -27.14
CA MET A 170 -2.27 -16.97 -26.70
C MET A 170 -1.59 -15.89 -27.56
N GLN A 171 -1.89 -15.83 -28.86
CA GLN A 171 -1.37 -14.77 -29.74
C GLN A 171 -1.97 -13.42 -29.38
N LEU A 172 -3.27 -13.36 -29.11
CA LEU A 172 -3.93 -12.15 -28.63
C LEU A 172 -3.30 -11.67 -27.31
N SER A 173 -3.13 -12.54 -26.32
CA SER A 173 -2.52 -12.19 -25.03
C SER A 173 -1.11 -11.61 -25.21
N ALA A 174 -0.27 -12.22 -26.07
CA ALA A 174 1.06 -11.71 -26.36
C ALA A 174 1.02 -10.32 -27.04
N THR A 175 0.17 -10.13 -28.04
CA THR A 175 0.02 -8.83 -28.73
C THR A 175 -0.52 -7.75 -27.80
N VAL A 176 -1.46 -8.09 -26.91
CA VAL A 176 -1.97 -7.18 -25.87
C VAL A 176 -0.86 -6.78 -24.90
N GLN A 177 -0.09 -7.74 -24.38
CA GLN A 177 1.03 -7.46 -23.47
C GLN A 177 2.06 -6.52 -24.12
N MET A 178 2.37 -6.73 -25.40
CA MET A 178 3.25 -5.86 -26.16
C MET A 178 2.68 -4.45 -26.34
N ALA A 179 1.38 -4.32 -26.62
CA ALA A 179 0.71 -3.03 -26.76
C ALA A 179 0.72 -2.24 -25.45
N LEU A 180 0.38 -2.89 -24.33
CA LEU A 180 0.39 -2.27 -23.00
C LEU A 180 1.79 -1.86 -22.55
N SER A 181 2.83 -2.60 -22.98
CA SER A 181 4.23 -2.30 -22.64
C SER A 181 4.93 -1.34 -23.59
N GLY A 182 4.35 -1.07 -24.76
CA GLY A 182 4.99 -0.35 -25.87
C GLY A 182 5.06 1.18 -25.73
N GLY A 183 4.50 1.77 -24.67
CA GLY A 183 4.60 3.21 -24.37
C GLY A 183 3.59 4.13 -25.06
N ASP A 184 2.93 3.66 -26.11
CA ASP A 184 1.89 4.42 -26.80
C ASP A 184 0.49 3.96 -26.37
N PRO A 185 -0.16 4.64 -25.40
CA PRO A 185 -1.46 4.23 -24.87
C PRO A 185 -2.58 4.32 -25.91
N ALA A 186 -2.36 5.02 -27.04
CA ALA A 186 -3.33 5.14 -28.11
C ALA A 186 -3.54 3.81 -28.85
N VAL A 187 -2.52 2.94 -28.92
CA VAL A 187 -2.63 1.66 -29.64
C VAL A 187 -3.78 0.81 -29.10
N PHE A 188 -3.80 0.60 -27.78
CA PHE A 188 -4.84 -0.19 -27.14
C PHE A 188 -6.20 0.50 -27.20
N THR A 189 -6.24 1.80 -26.89
CA THR A 189 -7.49 2.59 -26.87
C THR A 189 -8.14 2.66 -28.24
N GLU A 190 -7.38 2.96 -29.30
CA GLU A 190 -7.91 3.05 -30.67
C GLU A 190 -8.30 1.67 -31.22
N ALA A 191 -7.62 0.60 -30.84
CA ALA A 191 -8.03 -0.76 -31.21
C ALA A 191 -9.39 -1.15 -30.62
N GLN A 192 -9.68 -0.74 -29.38
CA GLN A 192 -11.02 -0.91 -28.80
C GLN A 192 -12.08 -0.10 -29.56
N LEU A 193 -11.76 1.14 -29.95
CA LEU A 193 -12.67 2.00 -30.71
C LEU A 193 -12.94 1.45 -32.11
N ALA A 194 -11.94 0.84 -32.75
CA ALA A 194 -12.08 0.17 -34.04
C ALA A 194 -13.03 -1.04 -33.99
N LEU A 195 -13.29 -1.59 -32.79
CA LEU A 195 -14.19 -2.72 -32.55
C LEU A 195 -15.57 -2.30 -32.02
N LEU A 196 -15.95 -1.02 -32.08
CA LEU A 196 -17.26 -0.55 -31.58
C LEU A 196 -18.46 -1.26 -32.21
N ALA A 197 -18.36 -1.63 -33.50
CA ALA A 197 -19.41 -2.38 -34.20
C ALA A 197 -19.38 -3.90 -33.90
N GLU A 198 -18.40 -4.39 -33.13
CA GLU A 198 -18.11 -5.79 -32.87
C GLU A 198 -17.93 -6.04 -31.36
N PRO A 199 -19.01 -5.88 -30.55
CA PRO A 199 -18.91 -5.85 -29.09
C PRO A 199 -18.24 -7.09 -28.49
N ALA A 200 -18.51 -8.28 -29.02
CA ALA A 200 -17.88 -9.51 -28.53
C ALA A 200 -16.35 -9.53 -28.72
N ALA A 201 -15.83 -8.99 -29.84
CA ALA A 201 -14.39 -8.90 -30.07
C ALA A 201 -13.77 -7.77 -29.22
N ARG A 202 -14.50 -6.68 -29.03
CA ARG A 202 -14.09 -5.61 -28.11
C ARG A 202 -13.98 -6.11 -26.67
N ASP A 203 -14.98 -6.84 -26.19
CA ASP A 203 -15.02 -7.37 -24.83
C ASP A 203 -13.91 -8.40 -24.60
N LEU A 204 -13.62 -9.25 -25.59
CA LEU A 204 -12.48 -10.17 -25.53
C LEU A 204 -11.14 -9.42 -25.42
N LEU A 205 -10.96 -8.34 -26.19
CA LEU A 205 -9.76 -7.52 -26.14
C LEU A 205 -9.59 -6.86 -24.76
N ILE A 206 -10.67 -6.27 -24.21
CA ILE A 206 -10.69 -5.63 -22.90
C ILE A 206 -10.40 -6.66 -21.79
N GLY A 207 -11.07 -7.81 -21.82
CA GLY A 207 -10.87 -8.90 -20.88
C GLY A 207 -9.42 -9.39 -20.89
N THR A 208 -8.84 -9.57 -22.07
CA THR A 208 -7.45 -9.99 -22.22
C THR A 208 -6.47 -8.97 -21.63
N ALA A 209 -6.72 -7.66 -21.83
CA ALA A 209 -5.88 -6.61 -21.23
C ALA A 209 -6.02 -6.54 -19.71
N ARG A 210 -7.23 -6.71 -19.20
CA ARG A 210 -7.47 -6.82 -17.75
C ARG A 210 -6.72 -8.01 -17.16
N ASP A 211 -6.70 -9.15 -17.84
CA ASP A 211 -5.97 -10.34 -17.40
C ASP A 211 -4.44 -10.13 -17.45
N CYS A 212 -3.91 -9.53 -18.52
CA CYS A 212 -2.49 -9.20 -18.64
C CYS A 212 -1.98 -8.29 -17.50
N ILE A 213 -2.81 -7.34 -17.04
CA ILE A 213 -2.47 -6.45 -15.92
C ILE A 213 -2.67 -7.16 -14.57
N ALA A 214 -3.74 -7.95 -14.42
CA ALA A 214 -4.04 -8.64 -13.17
C ALA A 214 -3.11 -9.82 -12.88
N PHE A 215 -2.60 -10.48 -13.93
CA PHE A 215 -1.78 -11.68 -13.84
C PHE A 215 -0.45 -11.50 -14.58
N PRO A 216 0.40 -10.55 -14.16
CA PRO A 216 1.62 -10.27 -14.88
C PRO A 216 2.60 -11.45 -14.81
N GLU A 217 3.21 -11.75 -15.96
CA GLU A 217 4.28 -12.72 -16.10
C GLU A 217 5.61 -12.01 -16.36
N VAL A 218 6.62 -12.31 -15.55
CA VAL A 218 7.95 -11.70 -15.63
C VAL A 218 8.96 -12.75 -16.08
N LEU A 219 9.52 -12.55 -17.27
CA LEU A 219 10.65 -13.34 -17.76
C LEU A 219 11.95 -12.77 -17.21
N ARG A 220 12.60 -13.50 -16.31
CA ARG A 220 13.87 -13.10 -15.69
C ARG A 220 15.04 -13.34 -16.63
N LYS A 221 16.18 -12.68 -16.33
CA LYS A 221 17.42 -12.78 -17.14
C LYS A 221 17.99 -14.20 -17.23
N ASP A 222 17.70 -15.04 -16.24
CA ASP A 222 18.11 -16.45 -16.21
C ASP A 222 17.18 -17.36 -17.02
N GLY A 223 16.14 -16.80 -17.65
CA GLY A 223 15.14 -17.53 -18.43
C GLY A 223 14.02 -18.14 -17.59
N SER A 224 14.02 -17.94 -16.27
CA SER A 224 12.91 -18.35 -15.41
C SER A 224 11.70 -17.41 -15.60
N LEU A 225 10.50 -17.99 -15.47
CA LEU A 225 9.25 -17.26 -15.51
C LEU A 225 8.71 -17.14 -14.09
N ALA A 226 8.46 -15.91 -13.64
CA ALA A 226 7.72 -15.64 -12.41
C ALA A 226 6.31 -15.17 -12.76
N SER A 227 5.31 -15.76 -12.12
CA SER A 227 3.90 -15.40 -12.31
C SER A 227 3.35 -14.79 -11.04
N PHE A 228 2.74 -13.61 -11.18
CA PHE A 228 2.18 -12.88 -10.05
C PHE A 228 0.69 -12.61 -10.24
N GLU A 229 0.07 -12.15 -9.17
CA GLU A 229 -1.23 -11.51 -9.16
C GLU A 229 -1.08 -10.07 -8.66
N LEU A 230 -1.74 -9.13 -9.32
CA LEU A 230 -1.80 -7.74 -8.88
C LEU A 230 -2.97 -7.52 -7.93
N TRP A 231 -2.67 -6.97 -6.77
CA TRP A 231 -3.61 -6.66 -5.71
C TRP A 231 -3.44 -5.21 -5.27
N ALA A 232 -4.40 -4.70 -4.51
CA ALA A 232 -4.25 -3.38 -3.90
C ALA A 232 -5.02 -3.24 -2.58
N LEU A 233 -4.50 -2.34 -1.75
CA LEU A 233 -5.25 -1.72 -0.66
C LEU A 233 -5.76 -0.36 -1.16
N PRO A 234 -7.08 -0.15 -1.30
CA PRO A 234 -7.59 1.19 -1.51
C PRO A 234 -7.28 2.06 -0.29
N PHE A 235 -6.92 3.31 -0.54
CA PHE A 235 -6.48 4.26 0.49
C PHE A 235 -7.08 5.64 0.20
N ALA A 236 -7.83 6.16 1.15
CA ALA A 236 -8.48 7.45 1.04
C ALA A 236 -7.97 8.39 2.14
N PHE A 237 -7.62 9.62 1.80
CA PHE A 237 -7.15 10.58 2.80
C PHE A 237 -7.52 12.02 2.44
N SER A 238 -7.57 12.89 3.45
CA SER A 238 -7.74 14.32 3.27
C SER A 238 -6.41 15.06 3.35
N ARG A 239 -6.32 16.23 2.70
CA ARG A 239 -5.23 17.19 2.85
C ARG A 239 -5.80 18.59 2.95
N ALA A 240 -5.16 19.45 3.73
CA ALA A 240 -5.50 20.87 3.79
C ALA A 240 -4.74 21.72 2.75
N GLN A 241 -3.67 21.15 2.19
CA GLN A 241 -2.77 21.77 1.23
C GLN A 241 -2.96 21.13 -0.15
N GLY A 242 -2.61 21.89 -1.19
CA GLY A 242 -2.65 21.41 -2.56
C GLY A 242 -1.60 20.35 -2.89
N GLY A 243 -1.85 19.63 -3.99
CA GLY A 243 -0.96 18.61 -4.57
C GLY A 243 -1.06 17.25 -3.87
N VAL A 244 -0.48 16.21 -4.48
CA VAL A 244 -0.38 14.88 -3.89
C VAL A 244 0.97 14.29 -4.24
N TRP A 245 1.76 13.94 -3.23
CA TRP A 245 2.96 13.14 -3.46
C TRP A 245 2.58 11.66 -3.59
N TRP A 246 3.26 10.94 -4.47
CA TRP A 246 2.89 9.57 -4.82
C TRP A 246 3.93 8.52 -4.43
N HIS A 247 5.14 8.89 -4.02
CA HIS A 247 6.21 7.93 -3.67
C HIS A 247 6.50 7.91 -2.17
N PHE A 248 6.37 6.74 -1.55
CA PHE A 248 6.52 6.56 -0.12
C PHE A 248 7.40 5.32 0.15
N PRO A 249 8.73 5.49 0.20
CA PRO A 249 9.66 4.37 0.31
C PRO A 249 9.43 3.48 1.54
N LEU A 250 8.90 4.05 2.62
CA LEU A 250 8.62 3.30 3.85
C LEU A 250 7.41 2.35 3.72
N LEU A 251 6.63 2.40 2.63
CA LEU A 251 5.54 1.45 2.40
C LEU A 251 6.04 0.01 2.26
N GLU A 252 7.28 -0.22 1.83
CA GLU A 252 7.84 -1.59 1.77
C GLU A 252 7.83 -2.29 3.14
N ARG A 253 7.85 -1.52 4.24
CA ARG A 253 7.77 -2.07 5.60
C ARG A 253 6.45 -2.79 5.89
N ILE A 254 5.42 -2.59 5.08
CA ILE A 254 4.15 -3.31 5.24
C ILE A 254 4.17 -4.71 4.63
N GLU A 255 5.18 -5.09 3.84
CA GLU A 255 5.25 -6.40 3.19
C GLU A 255 5.16 -7.57 4.18
N ALA A 256 6.05 -7.62 5.17
CA ALA A 256 6.07 -8.73 6.13
C ALA A 256 4.80 -8.75 7.02
N PRO A 257 4.37 -7.62 7.63
CA PRO A 257 3.13 -7.60 8.41
C PRO A 257 1.88 -7.94 7.58
N LEU A 258 1.83 -7.53 6.31
CA LEU A 258 0.72 -7.88 5.41
C LEU A 258 0.72 -9.37 5.06
N ALA A 259 1.88 -9.93 4.72
CA ALA A 259 2.06 -11.35 4.44
C ALA A 259 1.67 -12.21 5.64
N ASP A 260 2.16 -11.88 6.84
CA ASP A 260 1.83 -12.56 8.09
C ASP A 260 0.34 -12.45 8.43
N ALA A 261 -0.26 -11.27 8.23
CA ALA A 261 -1.67 -11.07 8.54
C ALA A 261 -2.59 -11.86 7.60
N LEU A 262 -2.21 -11.98 6.33
CA LEU A 262 -2.92 -12.75 5.30
C LEU A 262 -2.51 -14.23 5.25
N ASP A 263 -1.63 -14.66 6.17
CA ASP A 263 -1.00 -15.97 6.25
C ASP A 263 -0.40 -16.44 4.90
N VAL A 264 0.20 -15.53 4.12
CA VAL A 264 0.89 -15.88 2.86
C VAL A 264 2.03 -16.87 3.16
N PRO A 265 2.26 -17.90 2.33
CA PRO A 265 3.35 -18.85 2.57
C PRO A 265 4.70 -18.15 2.71
N GLN A 266 5.53 -18.56 3.69
CA GLN A 266 6.80 -17.91 4.00
C GLN A 266 7.80 -17.87 2.82
N ASN A 267 7.69 -18.81 1.90
CA ASN A 267 8.52 -18.91 0.70
C ASN A 267 7.94 -18.20 -0.52
N ALA A 268 6.70 -17.70 -0.42
CA ALA A 268 6.03 -17.00 -1.51
C ALA A 268 6.37 -15.51 -1.48
N VAL A 269 6.43 -14.92 -2.66
CA VAL A 269 6.67 -13.48 -2.81
C VAL A 269 5.40 -12.69 -2.48
N LEU A 270 5.55 -11.64 -1.65
CA LEU A 270 4.63 -10.51 -1.57
C LEU A 270 5.47 -9.23 -1.53
N TRP A 271 5.32 -8.37 -2.54
CA TRP A 271 6.02 -7.09 -2.62
C TRP A 271 5.04 -5.95 -2.77
N VAL A 272 5.28 -4.87 -2.04
CA VAL A 272 4.41 -3.69 -2.00
C VAL A 272 5.09 -2.57 -2.78
N SER A 273 4.35 -1.95 -3.68
CA SER A 273 4.84 -0.81 -4.44
C SER A 273 5.00 0.40 -3.50
N PRO A 274 6.17 1.05 -3.46
CA PRO A 274 6.35 2.34 -2.80
C PRO A 274 5.54 3.46 -3.45
N THR A 275 5.11 3.26 -4.69
CA THR A 275 4.31 4.22 -5.45
C THR A 275 2.82 3.97 -5.24
N LEU A 276 2.12 5.00 -4.77
CA LEU A 276 0.67 5.09 -4.79
C LEU A 276 0.18 5.51 -6.18
N PHE A 277 -0.96 4.95 -6.58
CA PHE A 277 -1.66 5.36 -7.79
C PHE A 277 -2.93 6.10 -7.40
N THR A 278 -3.01 7.39 -7.72
CA THR A 278 -4.24 8.15 -7.49
C THR A 278 -5.28 7.84 -8.58
N LEU A 279 -6.54 8.18 -8.31
CA LEU A 279 -7.63 8.07 -9.29
C LEU A 279 -7.28 8.76 -10.63
N GLU A 280 -6.73 9.96 -10.56
CA GLU A 280 -6.35 10.75 -11.74
C GLU A 280 -5.27 10.03 -12.56
N MET A 281 -4.22 9.55 -11.88
CA MET A 281 -3.11 8.83 -12.53
C MET A 281 -3.57 7.57 -13.27
N LEU A 282 -4.50 6.83 -12.65
CA LEU A 282 -5.07 5.64 -13.27
C LEU A 282 -5.94 5.98 -14.47
N ASN A 283 -6.70 7.07 -14.41
CA ASN A 283 -7.56 7.51 -15.50
C ASN A 283 -6.75 8.07 -16.69
N GLU A 284 -5.72 8.87 -16.45
CA GLU A 284 -4.89 9.47 -17.50
C GLU A 284 -4.24 8.43 -18.43
N ARG A 285 -3.92 7.26 -17.89
CA ARG A 285 -3.27 6.17 -18.62
C ARG A 285 -4.17 4.96 -18.81
N ALA A 286 -5.47 5.07 -18.50
CA ALA A 286 -6.43 3.97 -18.54
C ALA A 286 -5.87 2.67 -17.89
N CYS A 287 -5.23 2.80 -16.73
CA CYS A 287 -4.55 1.72 -16.00
C CYS A 287 -3.40 0.98 -16.75
N GLN A 288 -3.07 1.33 -18.00
CA GLN A 288 -2.14 0.54 -18.84
C GLN A 288 -0.71 0.45 -18.27
N ASN A 289 -0.26 1.50 -17.58
CA ASN A 289 1.07 1.57 -16.95
C ASN A 289 1.30 0.48 -15.88
N LEU A 290 0.24 -0.07 -15.30
CA LEU A 290 0.35 -1.13 -14.29
C LEU A 290 0.93 -2.43 -14.87
N SER A 291 0.86 -2.62 -16.19
CA SER A 291 1.50 -3.75 -16.89
C SER A 291 3.01 -3.81 -16.64
N GLN A 292 3.65 -2.68 -16.30
CA GLN A 292 5.08 -2.60 -16.02
C GLN A 292 5.44 -2.91 -14.57
N LEU A 293 4.47 -2.82 -13.65
CA LEU A 293 4.74 -2.75 -12.23
C LEU A 293 5.50 -3.97 -11.72
N ALA A 294 5.02 -5.18 -12.05
CA ALA A 294 5.66 -6.43 -11.62
C ALA A 294 7.09 -6.56 -12.16
N THR A 295 7.32 -6.24 -13.43
CA THR A 295 8.64 -6.28 -14.07
C THR A 295 9.63 -5.30 -13.43
N VAL A 296 9.15 -4.11 -13.06
CA VAL A 296 9.97 -3.09 -12.41
C VAL A 296 10.31 -3.49 -10.97
N MET A 297 9.32 -3.99 -10.22
CA MET A 297 9.51 -4.45 -8.84
C MET A 297 10.40 -5.68 -8.75
N ASP A 298 10.24 -6.67 -9.63
CA ASP A 298 11.10 -7.87 -9.69
C ASP A 298 12.56 -7.52 -10.01
N ALA A 299 12.79 -6.41 -10.73
CA ALA A 299 14.12 -5.88 -10.98
C ALA A 299 14.72 -5.10 -9.78
N GLY A 300 13.99 -4.95 -8.67
CA GLY A 300 14.42 -4.17 -7.50
C GLY A 300 14.37 -2.66 -7.69
N CYS A 301 13.56 -2.18 -8.65
CA CYS A 301 13.37 -0.78 -8.97
C CYS A 301 12.01 -0.27 -8.50
N ASP A 302 11.87 1.05 -8.40
CA ASP A 302 10.60 1.70 -8.10
C ASP A 302 9.93 2.18 -9.38
N PHE A 303 8.63 1.93 -9.51
CA PHE A 303 7.88 2.41 -10.66
C PHE A 303 7.56 3.89 -10.52
N ALA A 304 7.98 4.69 -11.49
CA ALA A 304 7.67 6.11 -11.58
C ALA A 304 6.62 6.34 -12.68
N PRO A 305 5.40 6.77 -12.33
CA PRO A 305 4.34 7.04 -13.30
C PRO A 305 4.65 8.26 -14.17
N TYR A 306 5.44 9.20 -13.63
CA TYR A 306 5.98 10.37 -14.30
C TYR A 306 7.42 10.61 -13.82
N ASN A 307 8.11 11.56 -14.46
CA ASN A 307 9.42 12.00 -14.02
C ASN A 307 9.43 12.37 -12.52
N PRO A 308 10.24 11.70 -11.68
CA PRO A 308 10.23 11.91 -10.23
C PRO A 308 10.61 13.32 -9.79
N GLU A 309 11.64 13.90 -10.41
CA GLU A 309 12.14 15.24 -10.04
C GLU A 309 11.11 16.32 -10.34
N ALA A 310 10.53 16.30 -11.55
CA ALA A 310 9.46 17.21 -11.95
C ALA A 310 8.22 17.03 -11.07
N SER A 311 7.85 15.79 -10.77
CA SER A 311 6.71 15.50 -9.89
C SER A 311 6.93 16.07 -8.49
N ARG A 312 8.14 15.91 -7.93
CA ARG A 312 8.46 16.44 -6.60
C ARG A 312 8.42 17.96 -6.60
N ALA A 313 8.94 18.61 -7.64
CA ALA A 313 8.85 20.06 -7.78
C ALA A 313 7.40 20.56 -7.85
N THR A 314 6.53 19.90 -8.63
CA THR A 314 5.10 20.23 -8.70
C THR A 314 4.40 20.06 -7.35
N PHE A 315 4.66 18.96 -6.64
CA PHE A 315 4.12 18.74 -5.31
C PHE A 315 4.58 19.82 -4.31
N GLU A 316 5.87 20.12 -4.28
CA GLU A 316 6.47 21.12 -3.38
C GLU A 316 5.93 22.53 -3.64
N ALA A 317 5.63 22.86 -4.90
CA ALA A 317 4.97 24.11 -5.26
C ALA A 317 3.49 24.12 -4.82
N ALA A 318 2.75 23.04 -5.11
CA ALA A 318 1.33 22.95 -4.80
C ALA A 318 1.04 22.93 -3.30
N ARG A 319 1.91 22.29 -2.49
CA ARG A 319 1.69 22.19 -1.03
C ARG A 319 1.77 23.53 -0.29
N GLN A 320 2.26 24.59 -0.93
CA GLN A 320 2.28 25.94 -0.35
C GLN A 320 0.89 26.61 -0.39
N ALA A 321 -0.03 26.10 -1.21
CA ALA A 321 -1.39 26.63 -1.32
C ALA A 321 -2.33 25.95 -0.33
N ALA A 322 -3.18 26.73 0.32
CA ALA A 322 -4.31 26.23 1.11
C ALA A 322 -5.45 25.81 0.17
N ASP A 323 -5.34 24.59 -0.35
CA ASP A 323 -6.30 23.97 -1.25
C ASP A 323 -6.71 22.61 -0.66
N PRO A 324 -7.80 22.54 0.12
CA PRO A 324 -8.22 21.31 0.76
C PRO A 324 -8.71 20.28 -0.26
N GLN A 325 -8.15 19.07 -0.17
CA GLN A 325 -8.41 18.00 -1.12
C GLN A 325 -8.77 16.70 -0.41
N LEU A 326 -9.60 15.93 -1.10
CA LEU A 326 -9.97 14.56 -0.74
C LEU A 326 -9.40 13.65 -1.83
N VAL A 327 -8.51 12.74 -1.45
CA VAL A 327 -7.74 11.92 -2.36
C VAL A 327 -8.14 10.46 -2.21
N LEU A 328 -8.39 9.80 -3.33
CA LEU A 328 -8.49 8.35 -3.44
C LEU A 328 -7.29 7.84 -4.22
N ALA A 329 -6.59 6.88 -3.62
CA ALA A 329 -5.45 6.19 -4.20
C ALA A 329 -5.49 4.70 -3.88
N TRP A 330 -4.60 3.96 -4.51
CA TRP A 330 -4.39 2.54 -4.26
C TRP A 330 -2.92 2.29 -3.94
N ILE A 331 -2.68 1.46 -2.93
CA ILE A 331 -1.36 0.89 -2.61
C ILE A 331 -1.29 -0.46 -3.33
N PRO A 332 -0.63 -0.55 -4.49
CA PRO A 332 -0.53 -1.82 -5.20
C PRO A 332 0.47 -2.73 -4.50
N PHE A 333 0.22 -4.03 -4.58
CA PHE A 333 1.20 -5.04 -4.22
C PHE A 333 1.05 -6.22 -5.17
N ILE A 334 2.15 -6.92 -5.42
CA ILE A 334 2.17 -8.16 -6.18
C ILE A 334 2.38 -9.32 -5.24
N VAL A 335 1.72 -10.43 -5.52
CA VAL A 335 1.87 -11.68 -4.78
C VAL A 335 2.09 -12.82 -5.78
N GLU A 336 2.88 -13.82 -5.41
CA GLU A 336 3.05 -15.00 -6.26
C GLU A 336 1.69 -15.65 -6.57
N ARG A 337 1.48 -16.01 -7.83
CA ARG A 337 0.18 -16.48 -8.31
C ARG A 337 -0.29 -17.71 -7.52
N GLY A 338 -1.51 -17.64 -7.01
CA GLY A 338 -2.12 -18.68 -6.18
C GLY A 338 -1.69 -18.71 -4.71
N ALA A 339 -0.74 -17.87 -4.27
CA ALA A 339 -0.28 -17.84 -2.88
C ALA A 339 -1.29 -17.16 -1.93
N LEU A 340 -2.19 -16.32 -2.47
CA LEU A 340 -3.21 -15.61 -1.71
C LEU A 340 -4.63 -15.85 -2.29
N PRO A 341 -5.36 -16.88 -1.81
CA PRO A 341 -6.74 -17.09 -2.24
C PRO A 341 -7.68 -15.95 -1.81
N LEU A 342 -8.61 -15.55 -2.70
CA LEU A 342 -9.56 -14.45 -2.46
C LEU A 342 -10.41 -14.61 -1.20
N ASP A 343 -10.97 -15.80 -0.97
CA ASP A 343 -11.80 -16.06 0.20
C ASP A 343 -11.01 -15.92 1.51
N LYS A 344 -9.72 -16.28 1.47
CA LYS A 344 -8.82 -16.13 2.60
C LYS A 344 -8.52 -14.65 2.85
N ALA A 345 -8.20 -13.89 1.80
CA ALA A 345 -7.97 -12.44 1.91
C ALA A 345 -9.21 -11.71 2.46
N LYS A 346 -10.41 -12.03 1.98
CA LYS A 346 -11.68 -11.47 2.48
C LYS A 346 -11.90 -11.78 3.96
N ARG A 347 -11.63 -13.01 4.40
CA ARG A 347 -11.76 -13.41 5.81
C ARG A 347 -10.74 -12.73 6.72
N LEU A 348 -9.49 -12.58 6.26
CA LEU A 348 -8.39 -12.03 7.04
C LEU A 348 -8.22 -10.51 6.86
N GLY A 349 -9.03 -9.86 6.03
CA GLY A 349 -8.88 -8.45 5.66
C GLY A 349 -8.83 -7.50 6.85
N ARG A 350 -9.63 -7.74 7.90
CA ARG A 350 -9.58 -6.91 9.13
C ARG A 350 -8.24 -7.06 9.86
N LYS A 351 -7.75 -8.30 10.03
CA LYS A 351 -6.44 -8.57 10.64
C LYS A 351 -5.32 -7.90 9.85
N ALA A 352 -5.40 -7.93 8.52
CA ALA A 352 -4.45 -7.24 7.64
C ALA A 352 -4.49 -5.72 7.84
N LEU A 353 -5.67 -5.10 7.87
CA LEU A 353 -5.82 -3.66 8.10
C LEU A 353 -5.25 -3.24 9.45
N ASP A 354 -5.58 -3.97 10.52
CA ASP A 354 -5.10 -3.68 11.87
C ASP A 354 -3.55 -3.76 11.95
N ALA A 355 -2.95 -4.68 11.20
CA ALA A 355 -1.50 -4.86 11.15
C ALA A 355 -0.77 -3.77 10.35
N VAL A 356 -1.32 -3.33 9.20
CA VAL A 356 -0.61 -2.44 8.27
C VAL A 356 -0.96 -0.97 8.44
N MET A 357 -2.15 -0.62 8.95
CA MET A 357 -2.59 0.79 9.04
C MET A 357 -1.59 1.70 9.76
N PRO A 358 -1.01 1.33 10.92
CA PRO A 358 -0.04 2.19 11.61
C PRO A 358 1.21 2.48 10.76
N LEU A 359 1.65 1.48 10.01
CA LEU A 359 2.84 1.56 9.16
C LEU A 359 2.57 2.37 7.89
N VAL A 360 1.38 2.23 7.30
CA VAL A 360 0.93 3.11 6.20
C VAL A 360 0.89 4.56 6.69
N GLN A 361 0.30 4.82 7.85
CA GLN A 361 0.23 6.16 8.42
C GLN A 361 1.61 6.77 8.68
N GLU A 362 2.55 5.97 9.20
CA GLU A 362 3.96 6.36 9.39
C GLU A 362 4.63 6.67 8.05
N ALA A 363 4.46 5.81 7.05
CA ALA A 363 5.08 5.96 5.73
C ALA A 363 4.58 7.22 5.00
N ILE A 364 3.28 7.46 5.00
CA ILE A 364 2.71 8.66 4.38
C ILE A 364 3.14 9.92 5.14
N GLY A 365 3.07 9.89 6.48
CA GLY A 365 3.39 11.04 7.33
C GLY A 365 4.87 11.44 7.32
N ALA A 366 5.76 10.53 6.92
CA ALA A 366 7.18 10.83 6.74
C ALA A 366 7.45 11.74 5.53
N GLU A 367 6.61 11.69 4.49
CA GLU A 367 6.83 12.39 3.22
C GLU A 367 5.82 13.51 2.95
N MET A 368 4.60 13.40 3.50
CA MET A 368 3.48 14.26 3.17
C MET A 368 2.56 14.49 4.37
N GLU A 369 2.23 15.75 4.65
CA GLU A 369 1.17 16.10 5.59
C GLU A 369 -0.20 15.72 5.02
N TYR A 370 -0.99 14.99 5.82
CA TYR A 370 -2.36 14.60 5.52
C TYR A 370 -3.23 14.67 6.78
N GLY A 371 -4.54 14.67 6.59
CA GLY A 371 -5.56 14.71 7.65
C GLY A 371 -6.07 13.32 8.00
N GLU A 372 -7.39 13.14 7.96
CA GLU A 372 -8.00 11.83 8.17
C GLU A 372 -7.65 10.88 7.03
N ALA A 373 -7.37 9.63 7.36
CA ALA A 373 -7.07 8.58 6.40
C ALA A 373 -7.85 7.30 6.72
N GLU A 374 -8.24 6.60 5.68
CA GLU A 374 -9.00 5.35 5.71
C GLU A 374 -8.35 4.36 4.74
N LEU A 375 -8.05 3.17 5.24
CA LEU A 375 -7.49 2.07 4.46
C LEU A 375 -8.54 0.97 4.33
N PHE A 376 -8.73 0.47 3.11
CA PHE A 376 -9.71 -0.56 2.80
C PHE A 376 -9.05 -1.91 2.62
N ALA A 377 -9.80 -2.98 2.86
CA ALA A 377 -9.28 -4.35 2.85
C ALA A 377 -8.59 -4.68 1.50
N PRO A 378 -7.52 -5.49 1.54
CA PRO A 378 -6.80 -5.88 0.34
C PRO A 378 -7.69 -6.74 -0.57
N LEU A 379 -7.73 -6.40 -1.86
CA LEU A 379 -8.50 -7.10 -2.88
C LEU A 379 -7.68 -7.25 -4.18
N PRO A 380 -8.03 -8.20 -5.06
CA PRO A 380 -7.47 -8.26 -6.40
C PRO A 380 -7.69 -6.93 -7.12
N TRP A 381 -6.76 -6.54 -7.97
CA TRP A 381 -6.67 -5.18 -8.51
C TRP A 381 -8.01 -4.59 -8.98
N TRP A 382 -8.72 -5.26 -9.89
CA TRP A 382 -9.99 -4.76 -10.43
C TRP A 382 -11.12 -4.70 -9.40
N GLU A 383 -11.16 -5.64 -8.44
CA GLU A 383 -12.09 -5.59 -7.30
C GLU A 383 -11.74 -4.43 -6.36
N ALA A 384 -10.44 -4.16 -6.12
CA ALA A 384 -9.97 -3.06 -5.28
C ALA A 384 -10.32 -1.70 -5.87
N LEU A 385 -10.16 -1.51 -7.20
CA LEU A 385 -10.59 -0.29 -7.89
C LEU A 385 -12.09 -0.07 -7.74
N SER A 386 -12.90 -1.09 -8.03
CA SER A 386 -14.36 -1.01 -7.93
C SER A 386 -14.83 -0.71 -6.51
N ALA A 387 -14.34 -1.48 -5.52
CA ALA A 387 -14.73 -1.33 -4.13
C ALA A 387 -14.30 0.03 -3.56
N GLY A 388 -13.06 0.46 -3.83
CA GLY A 388 -12.52 1.74 -3.40
C GLY A 388 -13.33 2.91 -3.94
N THR A 389 -13.55 2.97 -5.26
CA THR A 389 -14.32 4.04 -5.90
C THR A 389 -15.77 4.08 -5.42
N ARG A 390 -16.44 2.92 -5.27
CA ARG A 390 -17.81 2.85 -4.75
C ARG A 390 -17.92 3.36 -3.33
N ALA A 391 -17.04 2.92 -2.44
CA ALA A 391 -17.04 3.36 -1.04
C ALA A 391 -16.78 4.88 -0.96
N TRP A 392 -15.83 5.37 -1.73
CA TRP A 392 -15.49 6.78 -1.84
C TRP A 392 -16.64 7.65 -2.33
N ASN A 393 -17.25 7.27 -3.45
CA ASN A 393 -18.38 7.99 -4.05
C ASN A 393 -19.56 8.09 -3.07
N ARG A 394 -19.95 6.98 -2.44
CA ARG A 394 -21.05 6.96 -1.48
C ARG A 394 -20.76 7.78 -0.22
N LYS A 395 -19.53 7.72 0.30
CA LYS A 395 -19.12 8.52 1.46
C LYS A 395 -19.22 10.02 1.15
N ARG A 396 -18.67 10.45 0.02
CA ARG A 396 -18.72 11.87 -0.40
C ARG A 396 -20.14 12.35 -0.64
N LEU A 397 -20.91 11.62 -1.43
CA LEU A 397 -22.30 11.99 -1.72
C LEU A 397 -23.15 12.01 -0.44
N GLY A 398 -22.98 11.01 0.43
CA GLY A 398 -23.68 10.92 1.71
C GLY A 398 -23.42 12.11 2.62
N VAL A 399 -22.16 12.54 2.76
CA VAL A 399 -21.80 13.74 3.54
C VAL A 399 -22.41 15.00 2.92
N THR A 400 -22.28 15.18 1.60
CA THR A 400 -22.86 16.35 0.91
C THR A 400 -24.38 16.41 1.09
N VAL A 401 -25.08 15.29 0.89
CA VAL A 401 -26.54 15.21 1.06
C VAL A 401 -26.95 15.45 2.50
N ALA A 402 -26.23 14.91 3.49
CA ALA A 402 -26.54 15.12 4.90
C ALA A 402 -26.43 16.60 5.31
N LEU A 403 -25.40 17.31 4.81
CA LEU A 403 -25.22 18.74 5.04
C LEU A 403 -26.34 19.57 4.40
N VAL A 404 -26.73 19.24 3.17
CA VAL A 404 -27.85 19.90 2.48
C VAL A 404 -29.17 19.61 3.18
N ALA A 405 -29.42 18.37 3.60
CA ALA A 405 -30.65 18.00 4.29
C ALA A 405 -30.80 18.74 5.62
N ALA A 406 -29.70 18.91 6.36
CA ALA A 406 -29.68 19.65 7.62
C ALA A 406 -30.06 21.13 7.42
N SER A 407 -29.64 21.75 6.31
CA SER A 407 -30.00 23.15 6.01
C SER A 407 -31.37 23.30 5.34
N ALA A 408 -31.82 22.30 4.58
CA ALA A 408 -33.08 22.32 3.84
C ALA A 408 -34.29 21.79 4.65
N GLY A 409 -34.08 21.27 5.87
CA GLY A 409 -35.15 20.75 6.73
C GLY A 409 -35.52 19.29 6.46
N GLY A 410 -34.67 18.54 5.76
CA GLY A 410 -34.82 17.11 5.48
C GLY A 410 -34.47 16.73 4.04
N LEU A 411 -34.59 15.43 3.74
CA LEU A 411 -34.42 14.89 2.38
C LEU A 411 -35.67 15.08 1.51
N ALA A 412 -36.84 15.22 2.15
CA ALA A 412 -38.12 15.38 1.47
C ALA A 412 -38.15 16.73 0.76
N GLY A 413 -38.06 16.69 -0.57
CA GLY A 413 -37.98 17.89 -1.41
C GLY A 413 -36.61 18.18 -1.98
N LEU A 414 -35.66 17.25 -1.90
CA LEU A 414 -34.42 17.30 -2.70
C LEU A 414 -34.59 16.53 -4.02
N GLU A 415 -33.90 17.00 -5.06
CA GLU A 415 -33.73 16.30 -6.33
C GLU A 415 -32.28 16.39 -6.80
N ALA A 416 -31.83 15.41 -7.58
CA ALA A 416 -30.50 15.35 -8.13
C ALA A 416 -30.54 15.44 -9.67
N VAL A 417 -29.62 16.23 -10.21
CA VAL A 417 -29.35 16.28 -11.65
C VAL A 417 -27.88 15.93 -11.84
N ALA A 418 -27.58 14.95 -12.67
CA ALA A 418 -26.21 14.56 -12.95
C ALA A 418 -25.85 14.78 -14.43
N GLN A 419 -24.65 15.30 -14.66
CA GLN A 419 -24.10 15.55 -15.98
C GLN A 419 -22.75 14.83 -16.09
N TYR A 420 -22.57 14.02 -17.13
CA TYR A 420 -21.29 13.38 -17.40
C TYR A 420 -20.24 14.42 -17.83
N GLN A 421 -19.06 14.38 -17.20
CA GLN A 421 -17.90 15.21 -17.51
C GLN A 421 -16.74 14.30 -17.95
N PRO A 422 -16.56 14.06 -19.27
CA PRO A 422 -15.56 13.13 -19.79
C PRO A 422 -14.14 13.46 -19.33
N GLU A 423 -13.78 14.74 -19.27
CA GLU A 423 -12.46 15.23 -18.86
C GLU A 423 -12.12 14.94 -17.39
N HIS A 424 -13.14 14.71 -16.56
CA HIS A 424 -13.00 14.38 -15.15
C HIS A 424 -13.26 12.91 -14.85
N TYR A 425 -13.61 12.10 -15.86
CA TYR A 425 -14.02 10.71 -15.69
C TYR A 425 -15.04 10.56 -14.56
N ALA A 426 -16.04 11.45 -14.54
CA ALA A 426 -17.02 11.51 -13.45
C ALA A 426 -18.36 12.08 -13.93
N TYR A 427 -19.43 11.79 -13.18
CA TYR A 427 -20.65 12.59 -13.23
C TYR A 427 -20.55 13.74 -12.23
N GLN A 428 -20.82 14.96 -12.67
CA GLN A 428 -21.05 16.08 -11.78
C GLN A 428 -22.50 16.01 -11.30
N VAL A 429 -22.71 15.71 -10.02
CA VAL A 429 -24.05 15.65 -9.40
C VAL A 429 -24.38 16.99 -8.76
N LEU A 430 -25.51 17.56 -9.14
CA LEU A 430 -26.09 18.78 -8.58
C LEU A 430 -27.26 18.40 -7.70
N ILE A 431 -27.23 18.81 -6.43
CA ILE A 431 -28.35 18.64 -5.50
C ILE A 431 -29.15 19.93 -5.47
N LYS A 432 -30.46 19.85 -5.71
CA LYS A 432 -31.38 20.97 -5.79
C LYS A 432 -32.56 20.80 -4.84
N ALA A 433 -33.22 21.90 -4.50
CA ALA A 433 -34.56 21.87 -3.96
C ALA A 433 -35.57 21.60 -5.08
N SER A 434 -36.52 20.71 -4.86
CA SER A 434 -37.43 20.24 -5.91
C SER A 434 -38.29 21.35 -6.47
N GLY A 435 -38.36 21.42 -7.80
CA GLY A 435 -39.08 22.47 -8.53
C GLY A 435 -38.41 23.85 -8.47
N LYS A 436 -37.18 23.95 -7.97
CA LYS A 436 -36.36 25.18 -7.99
C LYS A 436 -35.10 24.94 -8.81
N ASP A 437 -34.67 25.97 -9.55
CA ASP A 437 -33.39 25.93 -10.27
C ASP A 437 -32.17 26.16 -9.35
N GLU A 438 -32.41 26.47 -8.08
CA GLU A 438 -31.36 26.71 -7.09
C GLU A 438 -30.58 25.43 -6.77
N VAL A 439 -29.27 25.48 -7.04
CA VAL A 439 -28.33 24.42 -6.70
C VAL A 439 -27.85 24.62 -5.26
N LEU A 440 -28.11 23.63 -4.41
CA LEU A 440 -27.76 23.65 -2.99
C LEU A 440 -26.34 23.11 -2.75
N ALA A 441 -25.91 22.14 -3.54
CA ALA A 441 -24.56 21.59 -3.47
C ALA A 441 -24.17 20.86 -4.76
N HIS A 442 -22.87 20.57 -4.86
CA HIS A 442 -22.28 19.78 -5.94
C HIS A 442 -21.46 18.64 -5.35
N ALA A 443 -21.53 17.46 -5.95
CA ALA A 443 -20.73 16.30 -5.59
C ALA A 443 -20.30 15.55 -6.86
N PRO A 444 -19.00 15.31 -7.08
CA PRO A 444 -18.57 14.46 -8.18
C PRO A 444 -18.81 12.98 -7.83
N TRP A 445 -19.17 12.21 -8.85
CA TRP A 445 -19.34 10.77 -8.81
C TRP A 445 -18.37 10.14 -9.81
N ALA A 446 -17.23 9.65 -9.32
CA ALA A 446 -16.15 9.17 -10.15
C ALA A 446 -16.52 7.84 -10.85
N LEU A 447 -16.02 7.64 -12.06
CA LEU A 447 -15.99 6.34 -12.71
C LEU A 447 -14.94 5.46 -12.04
N VAL A 448 -15.14 4.14 -12.08
CA VAL A 448 -14.11 3.18 -11.69
C VAL A 448 -13.00 3.23 -12.75
N PRO A 449 -11.72 3.46 -12.38
CA PRO A 449 -10.63 3.41 -13.33
C PRO A 449 -10.51 2.03 -13.98
N ASP A 450 -10.25 2.00 -15.27
CA ASP A 450 -10.17 0.78 -16.05
C ASP A 450 -9.36 1.02 -17.34
N VAL A 451 -9.02 -0.06 -18.06
CA VAL A 451 -8.55 0.02 -19.45
C VAL A 451 -9.66 0.43 -20.43
N ALA A 452 -10.92 0.28 -20.00
CA ALA A 452 -12.12 0.72 -20.69
C ALA A 452 -13.18 1.22 -19.67
N PRO A 453 -13.07 2.46 -19.16
CA PRO A 453 -13.99 2.98 -18.15
C PRO A 453 -15.45 2.95 -18.60
N ASP A 454 -16.34 2.51 -17.70
CA ASP A 454 -17.76 2.30 -17.99
C ASP A 454 -18.62 3.40 -17.35
N LYS A 455 -19.09 4.32 -18.19
CA LYS A 455 -19.98 5.42 -17.77
C LYS A 455 -21.39 4.94 -17.42
N GLU A 456 -21.85 3.84 -18.00
CA GLU A 456 -23.22 3.32 -17.79
C GLU A 456 -23.27 2.62 -16.44
N ALA A 457 -22.28 1.79 -16.12
CA ALA A 457 -22.14 1.19 -14.79
C ALA A 457 -22.04 2.25 -13.68
N ALA A 458 -21.32 3.36 -13.93
CA ALA A 458 -21.23 4.46 -12.97
C ALA A 458 -22.58 5.18 -12.78
N TRP A 459 -23.36 5.36 -13.85
CA TRP A 459 -24.72 5.91 -13.79
C TRP A 459 -25.67 5.02 -12.99
N GLU A 460 -25.65 3.71 -13.27
CA GLU A 460 -26.49 2.72 -12.56
C GLU A 460 -26.20 2.71 -11.06
N ASP A 461 -24.92 2.76 -10.67
CA ASP A 461 -24.51 2.81 -9.26
C ASP A 461 -24.95 4.12 -8.58
N LEU A 462 -24.82 5.26 -9.27
CA LEU A 462 -25.33 6.55 -8.78
C LEU A 462 -26.85 6.55 -8.60
N ALA A 463 -27.58 6.06 -9.62
CA ALA A 463 -29.02 5.98 -9.63
C ALA A 463 -29.55 5.08 -8.49
N GLN A 464 -28.90 3.93 -8.27
CA GLN A 464 -29.23 3.04 -7.18
C GLN A 464 -28.97 3.70 -5.82
N CYS A 465 -27.83 4.37 -5.65
CA CYS A 465 -27.49 5.06 -4.40
C CYS A 465 -28.50 6.17 -4.04
N LEU A 466 -28.88 7.01 -5.01
CA LEU A 466 -29.86 8.09 -4.78
C LEU A 466 -31.28 7.56 -4.58
N LYS A 467 -31.64 6.47 -5.27
CA LYS A 467 -32.92 5.76 -5.07
C LYS A 467 -33.06 5.22 -3.65
N GLU A 468 -32.00 4.65 -3.09
CA GLU A 468 -31.97 4.19 -1.69
C GLU A 468 -32.14 5.34 -0.69
N ALA A 469 -31.67 6.54 -1.03
CA ALA A 469 -31.87 7.75 -0.24
C ALA A 469 -33.23 8.44 -0.49
N GLY A 470 -34.05 7.94 -1.42
CA GLY A 470 -35.33 8.53 -1.79
C GLY A 470 -35.23 9.86 -2.56
N ILE A 471 -34.08 10.13 -3.19
CA ILE A 471 -33.83 11.36 -3.95
C ILE A 471 -34.00 11.06 -5.45
N PRO A 472 -34.94 11.70 -6.15
CA PRO A 472 -35.10 11.55 -7.59
C PRO A 472 -33.83 11.98 -8.33
N LEU A 473 -33.39 11.19 -9.32
CA LEU A 473 -32.26 11.51 -10.18
C LEU A 473 -32.73 11.73 -11.62
N SER A 474 -32.18 12.74 -12.28
CA SER A 474 -32.33 12.97 -13.72
C SER A 474 -30.97 13.20 -14.37
N GLU A 475 -30.83 12.77 -15.63
CA GLU A 475 -29.62 13.01 -16.42
C GLU A 475 -29.78 14.30 -17.22
N GLN A 476 -28.78 15.17 -17.13
CA GLN A 476 -28.66 16.32 -18.02
C GLN A 476 -27.69 15.97 -19.14
N SER A 477 -28.24 15.64 -20.32
CA SER A 477 -27.44 15.48 -21.52
C SER A 477 -26.92 16.84 -21.98
N SER A 478 -25.60 17.00 -22.07
CA SER A 478 -24.99 18.14 -22.75
C SER A 478 -25.52 18.18 -24.18
N ARG A 479 -26.16 19.27 -24.60
CA ARG A 479 -26.70 19.45 -25.97
C ARG A 479 -25.62 19.54 -27.07
N LEU A 480 -24.36 19.25 -26.73
CA LEU A 480 -23.20 19.34 -27.59
C LEU A 480 -22.42 18.03 -27.51
N HIS A 481 -22.88 17.03 -28.25
CA HIS A 481 -22.06 15.96 -28.83
C HIS A 481 -22.63 15.60 -30.20
#